data_AF-A0A3P3TYM9-F1
#
_entry.id   AF-A0A3P3TYM9-F1
#
_cell.length_a   1.000
_cell.length_b   1.000
_cell.length_c   1.000
_cell.angle_alpha   90.00
_cell.angle_beta   90.00
_cell.angle_gamma   90.00
#
_symmetry.space_group_name_H-M   'P 1'
#
loop_
_entity.id
_entity.type
_entity.pdbx_description
1 polymer ?
#
loop_
_entity_poly.entity_id
_entity_poly.type
_entity_poly.pdbx_seq_one_letter_code
_entity_poly.pdbx_strand_id
1 'polypeptide(L)'
;MLKKHVVFLLALAVIFSNMSFAYGDSSQLHIDPSKINKKSLKESVETNVVQLEQIQPRGLNGNEQELEIEKEGKIHFNVQEEISKLNDANNEIPVQIFLTHDDDAEDKFSEEIKLAFGEKFIYEKVGYNTFNLLASPDQLRILESMPTVDAIYTQPKSDSEVYISDSQEEREITPFLNASTEMMGIKKARSDFKVSGDLDGKESSYSSKDVAIAIVDTGIDANHVDLDGGKVIGWYDVVNGKSTPYDDEGHGTHVASIAAGTGEGDPGIQTGVAPGAALVGVKVLNSDGEGTFNQISRGLEWVYKNLGTYNIKVVNISIGTQAPYSSVTEIISIINKIKNAGVPVFVAAGNEGDGYDNEGNFLGKYYDTLSTFAKYTSTSVGSVKDPYEGGWGLSEFSSRGTGSQGPYVVAPGQSIRAAKANSKSEYESLDGTSMSSPMVAGIFALMYDAAYSKGESSTISFSAFDMGQEGYDKLYGNGNILGYESIKNAAQGSGSFDNYRTYIRVPDGYVQAGSIDLYEIYQDTTTADFNLTLLITDENMENLDLAIWEPGADPYQGDPSTYYIHDNTDLPQESFSIKSPKKGVYYIGVFGVDDSANYTLEITGNEIKPN
;
A
#
# COMPACT_ATOMS: atom_id res chain seq x y z
N MET A 1 36.62 23.81 -39.06
CA MET A 1 35.43 23.36 -39.83
C MET A 1 35.08 21.99 -39.26
N LEU A 2 33.96 21.69 -38.60
CA LEU A 2 32.62 22.25 -38.65
C LEU A 2 32.05 22.24 -37.21
N LYS A 3 31.96 23.41 -36.58
CA LYS A 3 30.94 23.71 -35.57
C LYS A 3 29.69 24.07 -36.35
N LYS A 4 28.65 23.24 -36.27
CA LYS A 4 27.25 23.39 -36.76
C LYS A 4 26.81 21.96 -37.03
N HIS A 5 25.98 21.38 -36.18
CA HIS A 5 25.04 20.25 -36.42
C HIS A 5 24.46 19.66 -35.11
N VAL A 6 24.90 20.09 -33.92
CA VAL A 6 24.32 19.62 -32.63
C VAL A 6 23.11 20.46 -32.17
N VAL A 7 22.76 21.55 -32.87
CA VAL A 7 21.67 22.47 -32.44
C VAL A 7 20.35 22.21 -33.16
N PHE A 8 20.25 21.23 -34.06
CA PHE A 8 19.03 21.00 -34.86
C PHE A 8 18.25 19.72 -34.51
N LEU A 9 18.78 18.86 -33.63
CA LEU A 9 18.06 17.66 -33.14
C LEU A 9 17.37 17.88 -31.79
N LEU A 10 17.83 18.84 -30.98
CA LEU A 10 17.16 19.21 -29.71
C LEU A 10 15.93 20.10 -29.91
N ALA A 11 15.79 20.78 -31.05
CA ALA A 11 14.62 21.60 -31.34
C ALA A 11 13.42 20.78 -31.87
N LEU A 12 13.65 19.56 -32.40
CA LEU A 12 12.54 18.69 -32.83
C LEU A 12 11.99 17.81 -31.70
N ALA A 13 12.83 17.40 -30.74
CA ALA A 13 12.37 16.63 -29.57
C ALA A 13 11.45 17.48 -28.65
N VAL A 14 11.70 18.78 -28.53
CA VAL A 14 10.87 19.72 -27.75
C VAL A 14 9.57 20.11 -28.47
N ILE A 15 9.46 19.84 -29.77
CA ILE A 15 8.24 20.12 -30.55
C ILE A 15 7.32 18.89 -30.62
N PHE A 16 7.84 17.67 -30.37
CA PHE A 16 7.03 16.44 -30.33
C PHE A 16 6.71 15.91 -28.93
N SER A 17 7.32 16.44 -27.86
CA SER A 17 6.94 16.12 -26.47
C SER A 17 5.73 16.92 -25.95
N ASN A 18 5.17 17.82 -26.76
CA ASN A 18 4.04 18.70 -26.38
C ASN A 18 2.72 18.33 -27.10
N MET A 19 2.59 17.10 -27.59
CA MET A 19 1.30 16.56 -28.04
C MET A 19 0.92 15.37 -27.17
N SER A 20 0.28 15.64 -26.03
CA SER A 20 -0.56 14.63 -25.40
C SER A 20 -1.84 14.54 -26.22
N PHE A 21 -1.92 13.51 -27.07
CA PHE A 21 -3.19 13.08 -27.63
C PHE A 21 -3.95 12.35 -26.52
N ALA A 22 -5.09 12.87 -26.08
CA ALA A 22 -6.10 11.99 -25.50
C ALA A 22 -6.64 11.13 -26.66
N TYR A 23 -6.35 9.84 -26.61
CA TYR A 23 -6.90 8.86 -27.54
C TYR A 23 -8.35 8.58 -27.10
N GLY A 24 -9.32 9.24 -27.72
CA GLY A 24 -10.74 8.87 -27.65
C GLY A 24 -11.16 8.22 -28.97
N ASP A 25 -12.04 7.22 -28.91
CA ASP A 25 -12.63 6.64 -30.11
C ASP A 25 -13.48 7.70 -30.84
N SER A 26 -13.55 7.59 -32.17
CA SER A 26 -14.17 8.57 -33.07
C SER A 26 -15.70 8.44 -33.17
N SER A 27 -16.35 7.81 -32.18
CA SER A 27 -17.80 7.77 -32.07
C SER A 27 -18.31 9.18 -31.73
N GLN A 28 -19.20 9.74 -32.56
CA GLN A 28 -19.81 11.03 -32.27
C GLN A 28 -20.83 10.86 -31.14
N LEU A 29 -20.55 11.44 -29.96
CA LEU A 29 -21.56 11.56 -28.91
C LEU A 29 -22.65 12.52 -29.41
N HIS A 30 -23.76 11.96 -29.91
CA HIS A 30 -24.93 12.76 -30.30
C HIS A 30 -25.71 13.16 -29.05
N ILE A 31 -25.28 14.24 -28.40
CA ILE A 31 -25.98 14.79 -27.23
C ILE A 31 -27.21 15.56 -27.71
N ASP A 32 -28.39 15.17 -27.23
CA ASP A 32 -29.60 15.99 -27.31
C ASP A 32 -29.45 17.17 -26.34
N PRO A 33 -29.42 18.45 -26.80
CA PRO A 33 -29.25 19.59 -25.90
C PRO A 33 -30.33 19.70 -24.83
N SER A 34 -31.51 19.11 -25.03
CA SER A 34 -32.58 19.05 -24.02
C SER A 34 -32.30 18.08 -22.87
N LYS A 35 -31.28 17.23 -23.03
CA LYS A 35 -30.79 16.26 -22.04
C LYS A 35 -29.55 16.73 -21.27
N ILE A 36 -29.11 17.97 -21.51
CA ILE A 36 -28.00 18.59 -20.78
C ILE A 36 -28.52 19.21 -19.49
N ASN A 37 -28.08 18.67 -18.36
CA ASN A 37 -28.33 19.18 -17.03
C ASN A 37 -27.16 20.06 -16.59
N LYS A 38 -27.30 21.39 -16.68
CA LYS A 38 -26.28 22.30 -16.13
C LYS A 38 -26.25 22.19 -14.60
N LYS A 39 -25.09 21.81 -14.06
CA LYS A 39 -24.81 21.72 -12.63
C LYS A 39 -23.84 22.83 -12.21
N SER A 40 -23.86 23.20 -10.94
CA SER A 40 -22.96 24.20 -10.36
C SER A 40 -21.91 23.51 -9.49
N LEU A 41 -20.64 23.84 -9.69
CA LEU A 41 -19.58 23.47 -8.75
C LEU A 41 -19.60 24.44 -7.55
N LYS A 42 -19.50 23.90 -6.34
CA LYS A 42 -19.16 24.70 -5.16
C LYS A 42 -17.70 24.47 -4.87
N GLU A 43 -16.95 25.53 -4.59
CA GLU A 43 -15.57 25.41 -4.12
C GLU A 43 -15.61 24.66 -2.78
N SER A 44 -14.97 23.49 -2.72
CA SER A 44 -14.75 22.79 -1.46
C SER A 44 -13.73 23.57 -0.66
N VAL A 45 -14.21 24.22 0.41
CA VAL A 45 -13.43 24.97 1.39
C VAL A 45 -12.31 24.07 1.94
N GLU A 46 -11.20 24.67 2.37
CA GLU A 46 -10.05 24.09 3.10
C GLU A 46 -10.40 23.21 4.34
N THR A 47 -11.68 22.86 4.56
CA THR A 47 -12.24 22.14 5.70
C THR A 47 -12.30 20.62 5.55
N ASN A 48 -11.68 20.03 4.52
CA ASN A 48 -11.70 18.58 4.29
C ASN A 48 -10.64 17.80 5.08
N VAL A 49 -9.98 18.41 6.08
CA VAL A 49 -8.99 17.70 6.91
C VAL A 49 -9.70 16.93 8.02
N VAL A 50 -9.53 15.61 8.03
CA VAL A 50 -10.06 14.71 9.04
C VAL A 50 -8.94 14.24 9.96
N GLN A 51 -9.17 14.31 11.28
CA GLN A 51 -8.31 13.67 12.27
C GLN A 51 -8.76 12.24 12.48
N LEU A 52 -7.83 11.29 12.33
CA LEU A 52 -8.14 9.88 12.45
C LEU A 52 -8.11 9.41 13.90
N GLU A 53 -8.54 8.17 14.13
CA GLU A 53 -8.51 7.56 15.45
C GLU A 53 -7.11 7.61 16.08
N GLN A 54 -7.09 7.87 17.39
CA GLN A 54 -5.86 7.97 18.17
C GLN A 54 -5.23 6.59 18.37
N ILE A 55 -3.94 6.49 18.07
CA ILE A 55 -3.10 5.33 18.32
C ILE A 55 -2.30 5.60 19.59
N GLN A 56 -2.27 4.66 20.54
CA GLN A 56 -1.38 4.73 21.71
C GLN A 56 -0.07 3.99 21.40
N PRO A 57 1.06 4.67 21.10
CA PRO A 57 2.25 3.99 20.65
C PRO A 57 3.00 3.31 21.79
N ARG A 58 3.51 2.11 21.52
CA ARG A 58 4.34 1.33 22.44
C ARG A 58 5.60 2.10 22.86
N GLY A 59 5.88 2.15 24.16
CA GLY A 59 7.10 2.74 24.71
C GLY A 59 7.12 4.27 24.79
N LEU A 60 6.10 4.95 24.26
CA LEU A 60 5.95 6.39 24.43
C LEU A 60 5.51 6.68 25.89
N ASN A 61 6.17 7.62 26.58
CA ASN A 61 5.87 8.02 27.97
C ASN A 61 5.83 6.87 29.00
N GLY A 62 6.66 5.83 28.84
CA GLY A 62 6.72 4.73 29.79
C GLY A 62 5.59 3.70 29.63
N ASN A 63 4.80 3.76 28.55
CA ASN A 63 3.87 2.71 28.13
C ASN A 63 4.58 1.45 27.57
N GLU A 64 5.82 1.23 27.97
CA GLU A 64 6.56 0.01 27.63
C GLU A 64 6.17 -1.07 28.64
N GLN A 65 4.93 -1.57 28.52
CA GLN A 65 4.59 -2.80 29.22
C GLN A 65 5.46 -3.91 28.61
N GLU A 66 6.17 -4.61 29.50
CA GLU A 66 6.79 -5.88 29.15
C GLU A 66 5.69 -6.74 28.55
N LEU A 67 5.90 -7.20 27.31
CA LEU A 67 4.93 -8.07 26.69
C LEU A 67 4.96 -9.35 27.50
N GLU A 68 3.87 -9.66 28.18
CA GLU A 68 3.60 -11.04 28.56
C GLU A 68 3.37 -11.81 27.26
N ILE A 69 4.47 -12.26 26.65
CA ILE A 69 4.43 -13.21 25.57
C ILE A 69 3.91 -14.49 26.22
N GLU A 70 2.61 -14.77 26.05
CA GLU A 70 2.05 -16.05 26.43
C GLU A 70 2.95 -17.14 25.85
N LYS A 71 3.44 -18.01 26.74
CA LYS A 71 4.26 -19.14 26.34
C LYS A 71 3.33 -20.16 25.70
N GLU A 72 2.90 -19.89 24.47
CA GLU A 72 2.16 -20.85 23.68
C GLU A 72 3.02 -22.11 23.55
N GLY A 73 2.38 -23.27 23.72
CA GLY A 73 3.01 -24.56 23.45
C GLY A 73 3.45 -24.63 21.99
N LYS A 74 4.24 -25.65 21.63
CA LYS A 74 4.68 -25.79 20.23
C LYS A 74 3.51 -26.20 19.33
N ILE A 75 2.45 -26.76 19.91
CA ILE A 75 1.21 -27.07 19.20
C ILE A 75 0.39 -25.79 19.04
N HIS A 76 0.38 -25.29 17.81
CA HIS A 76 -0.35 -24.09 17.45
C HIS A 76 -1.87 -24.28 17.58
N PHE A 77 -2.62 -23.19 17.80
CA PHE A 77 -4.04 -23.27 18.15
C PHE A 77 -4.90 -23.94 17.06
N ASN A 78 -4.55 -23.78 15.79
CA ASN A 78 -5.27 -24.40 14.66
C ASN A 78 -5.23 -25.94 14.75
N VAL A 79 -4.12 -26.51 15.22
CA VAL A 79 -3.99 -27.94 15.51
C VAL A 79 -4.84 -28.32 16.72
N GLN A 80 -4.86 -27.50 17.76
CA GLN A 80 -5.70 -27.75 18.95
C GLN A 80 -7.19 -27.76 18.58
N GLU A 81 -7.62 -26.89 17.67
CA GLU A 81 -8.99 -26.86 17.15
C GLU A 81 -9.33 -28.15 16.39
N GLU A 82 -8.44 -28.62 15.50
CA GLU A 82 -8.64 -29.89 14.78
C GLU A 82 -8.66 -31.10 15.73
N ILE A 83 -7.80 -31.14 16.74
CA ILE A 83 -7.84 -32.18 17.78
C ILE A 83 -9.20 -32.19 18.49
N SER A 84 -9.77 -31.02 18.78
CA SER A 84 -11.05 -30.92 19.49
C SER A 84 -12.25 -31.47 18.69
N LYS A 85 -12.10 -31.59 17.36
CA LYS A 85 -13.11 -32.14 16.44
C LYS A 85 -13.03 -33.66 16.30
N LEU A 86 -11.98 -34.30 16.82
CA LEU A 86 -11.78 -35.74 16.70
C LEU A 86 -12.75 -36.53 17.60
N ASN A 87 -13.41 -37.53 17.01
CA ASN A 87 -14.26 -38.47 17.75
C ASN A 87 -13.49 -39.66 18.33
N ASP A 88 -12.24 -39.89 17.89
CA ASP A 88 -11.33 -40.94 18.36
C ASP A 88 -9.93 -40.34 18.54
N ALA A 89 -9.32 -40.56 19.71
CA ALA A 89 -7.99 -40.06 20.06
C ALA A 89 -6.86 -40.74 19.28
N ASN A 90 -7.14 -41.82 18.54
CA ASN A 90 -6.16 -42.47 17.65
C ASN A 90 -6.19 -41.93 16.22
N ASN A 91 -7.16 -41.08 15.87
CA ASN A 91 -7.22 -40.51 14.54
C ASN A 91 -6.05 -39.55 14.33
N GLU A 92 -5.33 -39.75 13.24
CA GLU A 92 -4.23 -38.88 12.83
C GLU A 92 -4.79 -37.67 12.07
N ILE A 93 -4.17 -36.52 12.27
CA ILE A 93 -4.43 -35.29 11.53
C ILE A 93 -3.19 -34.85 10.75
N PRO A 94 -3.36 -34.23 9.57
CA PRO A 94 -2.25 -33.68 8.80
C PRO A 94 -1.69 -32.43 9.48
N VAL A 95 -0.43 -32.50 9.91
CA VAL A 95 0.31 -31.39 10.51
C VAL A 95 1.57 -31.05 9.73
N GLN A 96 1.96 -29.79 9.83
CA GLN A 96 3.22 -29.25 9.35
C GLN A 96 4.08 -28.86 10.56
N ILE A 97 5.27 -29.42 10.62
CA ILE A 97 6.25 -29.21 11.68
C ILE A 97 7.31 -28.24 11.18
N PHE A 98 7.56 -27.19 11.94
CA PHE A 98 8.72 -26.32 11.77
C PHE A 98 9.77 -26.67 12.82
N LEU A 99 11.00 -26.84 12.39
CA LEU A 99 12.14 -27.09 13.27
C LEU A 99 12.80 -25.78 13.72
N THR A 100 13.69 -25.89 14.70
CA THR A 100 14.57 -24.79 15.12
C THR A 100 15.48 -24.36 13.97
N HIS A 101 16.01 -23.13 14.02
CA HIS A 101 16.89 -22.57 12.98
C HIS A 101 18.36 -23.02 13.12
N ASP A 102 18.61 -24.20 13.69
CA ASP A 102 19.96 -24.74 13.84
C ASP A 102 20.41 -25.44 12.54
N ASP A 103 21.69 -25.30 12.16
CA ASP A 103 22.26 -25.87 10.94
C ASP A 103 22.11 -27.40 10.84
N ASP A 104 21.98 -28.09 11.98
CA ASP A 104 21.85 -29.54 12.11
C ASP A 104 20.46 -30.00 12.61
N ALA A 105 19.46 -29.10 12.58
CA ALA A 105 18.11 -29.39 13.09
C ALA A 105 17.45 -30.58 12.40
N GLU A 106 17.60 -30.72 11.07
CA GLU A 106 16.98 -31.82 10.30
C GLU A 106 17.58 -33.18 10.65
N ASP A 107 18.91 -33.26 10.80
CA ASP A 107 19.62 -34.48 11.16
C ASP A 107 19.20 -34.94 12.57
N LYS A 108 19.19 -34.01 13.53
CA LYS A 108 18.72 -34.27 14.89
C LYS A 108 17.25 -34.69 14.92
N PHE A 109 16.39 -34.02 14.15
CA PHE A 109 14.97 -34.36 14.06
C PHE A 109 14.76 -35.76 13.51
N SER A 110 15.52 -36.16 12.49
CA SER A 110 15.46 -37.53 11.94
C SER A 110 15.82 -38.59 12.99
N GLU A 111 16.84 -38.32 13.82
CA GLU A 111 17.21 -39.20 14.93
C GLU A 111 16.13 -39.25 16.02
N GLU A 112 15.56 -38.10 16.40
CA GLU A 112 14.48 -37.99 17.40
C GLU A 112 13.22 -38.74 16.93
N ILE A 113 12.81 -38.58 15.67
CA ILE A 113 11.68 -39.30 15.06
C ILE A 113 11.94 -40.81 15.06
N LYS A 114 13.14 -41.24 14.65
CA LYS A 114 13.51 -42.66 14.62
C LYS A 114 13.46 -43.28 16.01
N LEU A 115 13.90 -42.56 17.04
CA LEU A 115 13.86 -43.02 18.42
C LEU A 115 12.43 -43.06 18.99
N ALA A 116 11.60 -42.07 18.66
CA ALA A 116 10.25 -41.96 19.18
C ALA A 116 9.24 -42.90 18.49
N PHE A 117 9.32 -43.01 17.16
CA PHE A 117 8.27 -43.64 16.33
C PHE A 117 8.79 -44.80 15.45
N GLY A 118 10.11 -45.02 15.39
CA GLY A 118 10.74 -46.07 14.60
C GLY A 118 10.97 -45.71 13.13
N GLU A 119 11.70 -46.57 12.42
CA GLU A 119 12.20 -46.30 11.04
C GLU A 119 11.11 -46.18 9.96
N LYS A 120 9.87 -46.54 10.26
CA LYS A 120 8.75 -46.56 9.28
C LYS A 120 7.80 -45.37 9.42
N PHE A 121 8.07 -44.44 10.34
CA PHE A 121 7.26 -43.25 10.48
C PHE A 121 7.41 -42.36 9.23
N ILE A 122 6.29 -41.95 8.64
CA ILE A 122 6.27 -41.24 7.35
C ILE A 122 6.18 -39.75 7.63
N TYR A 123 7.13 -39.00 7.09
CA TYR A 123 7.15 -37.55 7.07
C TYR A 123 7.84 -37.09 5.78
N GLU A 124 7.42 -35.96 5.26
CA GLU A 124 7.89 -35.41 3.98
C GLU A 124 8.45 -34.01 4.20
N LYS A 125 9.67 -33.76 3.70
CA LYS A 125 10.24 -32.41 3.71
C LYS A 125 9.53 -31.58 2.65
N VAL A 126 8.96 -30.45 3.05
CA VAL A 126 8.20 -29.55 2.17
C VAL A 126 8.77 -28.14 2.10
N GLY A 127 9.77 -27.83 2.92
CA GLY A 127 10.45 -26.55 2.92
C GLY A 127 11.70 -26.58 3.79
N TYR A 128 12.32 -25.42 3.98
CA TYR A 128 13.44 -25.26 4.91
C TYR A 128 12.98 -25.61 6.33
N ASN A 129 13.63 -26.59 6.97
CA ASN A 129 13.30 -27.03 8.32
C ASN A 129 11.79 -27.27 8.52
N THR A 130 11.08 -27.68 7.46
CA THR A 130 9.63 -27.80 7.46
C THR A 130 9.20 -29.14 6.89
N PHE A 131 8.39 -29.87 7.65
CA PHE A 131 7.99 -31.24 7.34
C PHE A 131 6.48 -31.45 7.48
N ASN A 132 5.87 -32.14 6.53
CA ASN A 132 4.48 -32.61 6.61
C ASN A 132 4.44 -34.04 7.13
N LEU A 133 3.53 -34.32 8.06
CA LEU A 133 3.26 -35.67 8.55
C LEU A 133 1.82 -35.84 9.06
N LEU A 134 1.40 -37.09 9.23
CA LEU A 134 0.17 -37.45 9.93
C LEU A 134 0.51 -37.79 11.38
N ALA A 135 -0.21 -37.19 12.34
CA ALA A 135 0.00 -37.47 13.76
C ALA A 135 -1.31 -37.50 14.55
N SER A 136 -1.44 -38.50 15.42
CA SER A 136 -2.46 -38.59 16.47
C SER A 136 -2.14 -37.61 17.61
N PRO A 137 -3.15 -37.24 18.44
CA PRO A 137 -2.95 -36.44 19.65
C PRO A 137 -1.79 -36.89 20.56
N ASP A 138 -1.56 -38.20 20.71
CA ASP A 138 -0.45 -38.69 21.54
C ASP A 138 0.92 -38.52 20.86
N GLN A 139 1.00 -38.71 19.54
CA GLN A 139 2.22 -38.42 18.78
C GLN A 139 2.54 -36.93 18.79
N LEU A 140 1.53 -36.06 18.73
CA LEU A 140 1.71 -34.60 18.81
C LEU A 140 2.33 -34.15 20.15
N ARG A 141 1.93 -34.76 21.27
CA ARG A 141 2.56 -34.48 22.58
C ARG A 141 4.03 -34.88 22.61
N ILE A 142 4.39 -35.97 21.95
CA ILE A 142 5.79 -36.42 21.84
C ILE A 142 6.58 -35.45 20.96
N LEU A 143 6.04 -35.08 19.79
CA LEU A 143 6.63 -34.08 18.89
C LEU A 143 6.83 -32.73 19.60
N GLU A 144 5.85 -32.25 20.37
CA GLU A 144 5.98 -31.01 21.14
C GLU A 144 7.14 -31.04 22.16
N SER A 145 7.44 -32.22 22.72
CA SER A 145 8.54 -32.39 23.67
C SER A 145 9.92 -32.45 23.02
N MET A 146 10.01 -32.62 21.69
CA MET A 146 11.27 -32.72 20.97
C MET A 146 11.99 -31.37 20.96
N PRO A 147 13.28 -31.30 21.35
CA PRO A 147 14.07 -30.08 21.29
C PRO A 147 14.14 -29.44 19.91
N THR A 148 14.18 -30.25 18.85
CA THR A 148 14.31 -29.78 17.46
C THR A 148 13.03 -29.19 16.88
N VAL A 149 11.87 -29.59 17.40
CA VAL A 149 10.59 -29.02 16.97
C VAL A 149 10.46 -27.63 17.56
N ASP A 150 10.15 -26.65 16.74
CA ASP A 150 9.90 -25.28 17.18
C ASP A 150 8.40 -24.95 17.21
N ALA A 151 7.67 -25.38 16.18
CA ALA A 151 6.22 -25.20 16.10
C ALA A 151 5.53 -26.28 15.26
N ILE A 152 4.24 -26.48 15.51
CA ILE A 152 3.40 -27.48 14.87
C ILE A 152 2.09 -26.81 14.45
N TYR A 153 1.86 -26.67 13.15
CA TYR A 153 0.65 -26.10 12.54
C TYR A 153 -0.14 -27.19 11.82
N THR A 154 -1.39 -26.93 11.48
CA THR A 154 -2.11 -27.75 10.50
C THR A 154 -1.43 -27.61 9.14
N GLN A 155 -1.42 -28.66 8.32
CA GLN A 155 -0.90 -28.53 6.94
C GLN A 155 -1.70 -27.47 6.18
N PRO A 156 -1.03 -26.61 5.39
CA PRO A 156 -1.72 -25.64 4.54
C PRO A 156 -2.62 -26.40 3.55
N LYS A 157 -3.83 -25.88 3.34
CA LYS A 157 -4.74 -26.39 2.29
C LYS A 157 -4.22 -25.91 0.93
N SER A 158 -4.56 -26.60 -0.16
CA SER A 158 -4.14 -26.24 -1.53
C SER A 158 -4.41 -24.78 -1.91
N ASP A 159 -5.39 -24.13 -1.27
CA ASP A 159 -5.84 -22.78 -1.60
C ASP A 159 -5.21 -21.71 -0.66
N SER A 160 -4.05 -22.02 -0.07
CA SER A 160 -3.40 -21.22 0.99
C SER A 160 -2.22 -20.40 0.48
N GLU A 161 -2.43 -19.69 -0.63
CA GLU A 161 -1.39 -18.90 -1.27
C GLU A 161 -1.57 -17.40 -0.99
N VAL A 162 -0.45 -16.76 -0.70
CA VAL A 162 -0.26 -15.32 -0.57
C VAL A 162 0.76 -14.92 -1.60
N TYR A 163 0.49 -13.82 -2.29
CA TYR A 163 1.31 -13.34 -3.38
C TYR A 163 1.48 -11.83 -3.30
N ILE A 164 2.42 -11.33 -4.09
CA ILE A 164 2.55 -9.93 -4.47
C ILE A 164 1.74 -9.72 -5.74
N SER A 165 0.88 -8.70 -5.77
CA SER A 165 0.17 -8.28 -6.99
C SER A 165 0.70 -6.95 -7.47
N ASP A 166 1.80 -6.93 -8.23
CA ASP A 166 2.36 -5.70 -8.76
C ASP A 166 2.14 -5.60 -10.27
N SER A 167 1.78 -4.41 -10.75
CA SER A 167 1.82 -4.12 -12.18
C SER A 167 3.17 -3.49 -12.53
N GLN A 168 3.97 -4.17 -13.33
CA GLN A 168 5.26 -3.68 -13.82
C GLN A 168 5.06 -2.92 -15.13
N GLU A 169 4.73 -1.62 -15.08
CA GLU A 169 4.83 -0.75 -16.25
C GLU A 169 6.12 0.08 -16.22
N GLU A 170 7.06 -0.22 -17.11
CA GLU A 170 8.22 0.64 -17.38
C GLU A 170 7.75 1.97 -18.01
N ARG A 171 7.74 3.05 -17.23
CA ARG A 171 7.50 4.42 -17.73
C ARG A 171 8.76 5.28 -17.60
N GLU A 172 9.01 6.17 -18.57
CA GLU A 172 10.19 7.05 -18.59
C GLU A 172 10.23 7.99 -17.37
N ILE A 173 11.43 8.10 -16.75
CA ILE A 173 11.69 8.67 -15.42
C ILE A 173 11.74 10.21 -15.43
N THR A 174 10.95 10.86 -14.55
CA THR A 174 11.30 12.14 -13.90
C THR A 174 10.31 12.53 -12.78
N PRO A 175 10.69 12.60 -11.51
CA PRO A 175 10.91 11.59 -10.45
C PRO A 175 9.67 11.35 -9.53
N PHE A 176 9.47 10.13 -9.00
CA PHE A 176 8.19 9.73 -8.38
C PHE A 176 8.19 9.56 -6.84
N LEU A 177 9.23 9.01 -6.20
CA LEU A 177 9.24 8.89 -4.72
C LEU A 177 9.49 10.25 -4.03
N ASN A 178 10.43 11.05 -4.53
CA ASN A 178 10.62 12.42 -4.04
C ASN A 178 9.37 13.28 -4.19
N ALA A 179 8.68 13.19 -5.32
CA ALA A 179 7.54 14.04 -5.58
C ALA A 179 6.36 13.60 -4.69
N SER A 180 6.15 12.29 -4.51
CA SER A 180 5.23 11.76 -3.49
C SER A 180 5.51 12.29 -2.08
N THR A 181 6.76 12.17 -1.62
CA THR A 181 7.15 12.63 -0.27
C THR A 181 7.12 14.14 -0.13
N GLU A 182 7.42 14.89 -1.19
CA GLU A 182 7.36 16.34 -1.21
C GLU A 182 5.92 16.84 -1.12
N MET A 183 5.01 16.24 -1.88
CA MET A 183 3.63 16.69 -1.96
C MET A 183 2.74 16.26 -0.81
N MET A 184 3.13 15.23 -0.07
CA MET A 184 2.58 14.96 1.25
C MET A 184 3.19 15.89 2.33
N GLY A 185 4.17 16.73 1.96
CA GLY A 185 4.86 17.66 2.84
C GLY A 185 5.85 17.00 3.80
N ILE A 186 6.20 15.72 3.59
CA ILE A 186 7.08 14.94 4.45
C ILE A 186 8.48 15.58 4.51
N LYS A 187 9.03 15.97 3.37
CA LYS A 187 10.35 16.64 3.30
C LYS A 187 10.38 17.90 4.17
N LYS A 188 9.33 18.72 4.08
CA LYS A 188 9.18 19.94 4.87
C LYS A 188 9.03 19.62 6.36
N ALA A 189 8.25 18.60 6.71
CA ALA A 189 8.03 18.18 8.09
C ALA A 189 9.34 17.72 8.77
N ARG A 190 10.13 16.89 8.08
CA ARG A 190 11.46 16.47 8.57
C ARG A 190 12.35 17.68 8.88
N SER A 191 12.37 18.66 7.99
CA SER A 191 13.16 19.89 8.17
C SER A 191 12.63 20.75 9.33
N ASP A 192 11.32 20.97 9.40
CA ASP A 192 10.69 21.85 10.39
C ASP A 192 10.76 21.27 11.81
N PHE A 193 10.56 19.96 11.95
CA PHE A 193 10.46 19.28 13.25
C PHE A 193 11.73 18.50 13.64
N LYS A 194 12.73 18.45 12.76
CA LYS A 194 14.02 17.76 12.98
C LYS A 194 13.84 16.27 13.30
N VAL A 195 12.99 15.62 12.50
CA VAL A 195 12.67 14.20 12.63
C VAL A 195 13.15 13.42 11.42
N SER A 196 13.60 12.19 11.66
CA SER A 196 14.06 11.26 10.63
C SER A 196 13.75 9.79 10.97
N GLY A 197 13.37 9.49 12.21
CA GLY A 197 13.28 8.14 12.77
C GLY A 197 14.50 7.77 13.64
N ASP A 198 15.55 8.60 13.65
CA ASP A 198 16.70 8.50 14.55
C ASP A 198 16.34 9.10 15.91
N LEU A 199 16.31 8.27 16.95
CA LEU A 199 15.99 8.73 18.31
C LEU A 199 17.24 9.01 19.15
N ASP A 200 18.40 8.50 18.73
CA ASP A 200 19.64 8.54 19.51
C ASP A 200 20.64 9.61 19.04
N GLY A 201 20.31 10.30 17.94
CA GLY A 201 21.02 11.43 17.37
C GLY A 201 22.27 11.04 16.58
N LYS A 202 22.40 9.78 16.17
CA LYS A 202 23.50 9.29 15.34
C LYS A 202 23.01 8.99 13.92
N GLU A 203 22.87 10.05 13.13
CA GLU A 203 22.34 10.08 11.75
C GLU A 203 22.98 9.12 10.72
N SER A 204 23.97 8.32 11.08
CA SER A 204 24.64 7.33 10.21
C SER A 204 24.94 6.00 10.92
N SER A 205 24.22 5.72 12.01
CA SER A 205 24.30 4.48 12.77
C SER A 205 22.89 4.06 13.13
N TYR A 206 22.56 2.79 12.91
CA TYR A 206 21.24 2.26 13.21
C TYR A 206 21.34 1.27 14.36
N SER A 207 20.39 1.33 15.29
CA SER A 207 20.36 0.45 16.45
C SER A 207 18.94 0.23 16.98
N SER A 208 18.80 -0.66 17.97
CA SER A 208 17.56 -0.82 18.72
C SER A 208 17.19 0.37 19.61
N LYS A 209 17.89 1.51 19.48
CA LYS A 209 17.52 2.78 20.12
C LYS A 209 16.70 3.67 19.19
N ASP A 210 16.76 3.44 17.89
CA ASP A 210 16.02 4.20 16.88
C ASP A 210 14.62 3.61 16.70
N VAL A 211 13.75 4.33 15.98
CA VAL A 211 12.48 3.74 15.56
C VAL A 211 12.77 2.62 14.58
N ALA A 212 12.30 1.40 14.85
CA ALA A 212 12.38 0.31 13.89
C ALA A 212 11.05 0.04 13.18
N ILE A 213 11.13 -0.10 11.85
CA ILE A 213 10.03 -0.52 10.98
C ILE A 213 10.26 -1.98 10.60
N ALA A 214 9.31 -2.85 10.94
CA ALA A 214 9.35 -4.25 10.50
C ALA A 214 8.71 -4.39 9.11
N ILE A 215 9.44 -4.98 8.17
CA ILE A 215 9.00 -5.25 6.79
C ILE A 215 8.79 -6.76 6.65
N VAL A 216 7.54 -7.19 6.51
CA VAL A 216 7.14 -8.60 6.35
C VAL A 216 6.88 -8.85 4.87
N ASP A 217 7.84 -9.44 4.16
CA ASP A 217 7.89 -9.39 2.69
C ASP A 217 8.81 -10.46 2.06
N THR A 218 9.32 -10.27 0.83
CA THR A 218 10.30 -11.13 0.13
C THR A 218 11.72 -11.01 0.65
N GLY A 219 12.04 -10.01 1.45
CA GLY A 219 13.36 -9.83 2.05
C GLY A 219 13.82 -8.38 2.02
N ILE A 220 15.10 -8.17 2.32
CA ILE A 220 15.74 -6.85 2.19
C ILE A 220 17.18 -7.07 1.73
N ASP A 221 17.55 -6.54 0.57
CA ASP A 221 18.96 -6.45 0.14
C ASP A 221 19.69 -5.36 0.93
N ALA A 222 20.30 -5.77 2.06
CA ALA A 222 21.09 -4.90 2.91
C ALA A 222 22.46 -4.49 2.30
N ASN A 223 22.73 -4.81 1.03
CA ASN A 223 23.91 -4.31 0.30
C ASN A 223 23.58 -3.16 -0.67
N HIS A 224 22.30 -2.85 -0.87
CA HIS A 224 21.91 -1.66 -1.62
C HIS A 224 22.30 -0.42 -0.81
N VAL A 225 22.90 0.59 -1.45
CA VAL A 225 23.47 1.78 -0.79
C VAL A 225 22.46 2.56 0.07
N ASP A 226 21.17 2.49 -0.26
CA ASP A 226 20.12 3.13 0.54
C ASP A 226 19.73 2.37 1.82
N LEU A 227 20.16 1.11 1.92
CA LEU A 227 19.75 0.14 2.94
C LEU A 227 20.93 -0.53 3.65
N ASP A 228 22.16 -0.17 3.30
CA ASP A 228 23.38 -0.70 3.89
C ASP A 228 23.73 -0.05 5.24
N GLY A 229 25.00 -0.06 5.64
CA GLY A 229 25.46 0.65 6.83
C GLY A 229 24.92 0.11 8.17
N GLY A 230 24.33 -1.09 8.16
CA GLY A 230 23.71 -1.70 9.34
C GLY A 230 22.28 -1.26 9.60
N LYS A 231 21.58 -0.67 8.61
CA LYS A 231 20.17 -0.26 8.73
C LYS A 231 19.23 -1.41 9.08
N VAL A 232 19.48 -2.61 8.54
CA VAL A 232 18.76 -3.82 8.91
C VAL A 232 19.34 -4.37 10.23
N ILE A 233 18.70 -4.01 11.35
CA ILE A 233 19.16 -4.35 12.71
C ILE A 233 18.60 -5.69 13.23
N GLY A 234 17.57 -6.21 12.57
CA GLY A 234 16.95 -7.49 12.87
C GLY A 234 16.58 -8.21 11.57
N TRP A 235 16.71 -9.54 11.57
CA TRP A 235 16.47 -10.36 10.40
C TRP A 235 15.86 -11.70 10.78
N TYR A 236 14.85 -12.12 10.04
CA TYR A 236 14.27 -13.45 10.15
C TYR A 236 13.86 -13.96 8.78
N ASP A 237 14.32 -15.16 8.42
CA ASP A 237 14.02 -15.80 7.14
C ASP A 237 13.26 -17.09 7.38
N VAL A 238 11.93 -17.05 7.21
CA VAL A 238 11.06 -18.22 7.39
C VAL A 238 11.19 -19.19 6.21
N VAL A 239 11.72 -18.72 5.08
CA VAL A 239 11.66 -19.42 3.80
C VAL A 239 12.89 -20.29 3.59
N ASN A 240 14.07 -19.73 3.80
CA ASN A 240 15.35 -20.45 3.59
C ASN A 240 16.25 -20.45 4.83
N GLY A 241 15.84 -19.81 5.94
CA GLY A 241 16.57 -19.78 7.20
C GLY A 241 17.95 -19.13 7.15
N LYS A 242 18.25 -18.30 6.15
CA LYS A 242 19.56 -17.65 6.11
C LYS A 242 19.66 -16.62 7.24
N SER A 243 20.81 -16.58 7.89
CA SER A 243 21.07 -15.66 9.01
C SER A 243 21.43 -14.23 8.58
N THR A 244 21.73 -14.02 7.30
CA THR A 244 22.07 -12.72 6.73
C THR A 244 20.94 -12.19 5.84
N PRO A 245 20.60 -10.89 5.90
CA PRO A 245 19.61 -10.29 5.01
C PRO A 245 19.95 -10.44 3.53
N TYR A 246 18.92 -10.70 2.73
CA TYR A 246 18.96 -10.75 1.28
C TYR A 246 17.52 -10.59 0.74
N ASP A 247 17.40 -10.37 -0.55
CA ASP A 247 16.15 -10.37 -1.27
C ASP A 247 16.38 -10.98 -2.66
N ASP A 248 15.79 -12.14 -2.91
CA ASP A 248 15.92 -12.89 -4.16
C ASP A 248 14.73 -12.73 -5.11
N GLU A 249 13.80 -11.83 -4.77
CA GLU A 249 12.70 -11.41 -5.64
C GLU A 249 12.81 -9.90 -5.93
N GLY A 250 12.82 -9.05 -4.90
CA GLY A 250 13.14 -7.62 -4.99
C GLY A 250 12.11 -6.64 -4.40
N HIS A 251 10.85 -7.06 -4.30
CA HIS A 251 9.73 -6.28 -3.78
C HIS A 251 9.96 -5.77 -2.36
N GLY A 252 10.43 -6.63 -1.45
CA GLY A 252 10.70 -6.26 -0.06
C GLY A 252 11.78 -5.19 0.07
N THR A 253 12.80 -5.21 -0.78
CA THR A 253 13.83 -4.16 -0.86
C THR A 253 13.24 -2.82 -1.32
N HIS A 254 12.37 -2.86 -2.34
CA HIS A 254 11.67 -1.67 -2.83
C HIS A 254 10.80 -1.04 -1.72
N VAL A 255 9.94 -1.85 -1.09
CA VAL A 255 9.09 -1.50 0.04
C VAL A 255 9.90 -0.92 1.21
N ALA A 256 10.98 -1.59 1.61
CA ALA A 256 11.83 -1.15 2.71
C ALA A 256 12.48 0.21 2.43
N SER A 257 12.90 0.46 1.19
CA SER A 257 13.51 1.73 0.80
C SER A 257 12.51 2.89 0.75
N ILE A 258 11.24 2.64 0.40
CA ILE A 258 10.18 3.66 0.50
C ILE A 258 9.98 4.06 1.97
N ALA A 259 9.95 3.08 2.88
CA ALA A 259 9.74 3.33 4.30
C ALA A 259 10.93 4.10 4.93
N ALA A 260 12.17 3.65 4.69
CA ALA A 260 13.34 4.13 5.46
C ALA A 260 14.67 4.20 4.68
N GLY A 261 14.65 4.15 3.35
CA GLY A 261 15.86 4.28 2.53
C GLY A 261 16.56 5.63 2.74
N THR A 262 17.89 5.63 2.84
CA THR A 262 18.67 6.87 3.05
C THR A 262 18.64 7.79 1.84
N GLY A 263 18.44 7.22 0.64
CA GLY A 263 18.59 7.92 -0.63
C GLY A 263 20.04 8.27 -0.96
N GLU A 264 21.04 7.62 -0.35
CA GLU A 264 22.45 7.86 -0.64
C GLU A 264 22.79 7.66 -2.13
N GLY A 265 22.17 6.68 -2.79
CA GLY A 265 22.39 6.40 -4.20
C GLY A 265 21.87 7.50 -5.14
N ASP A 266 20.88 8.27 -4.71
CA ASP A 266 20.28 9.39 -5.45
C ASP A 266 19.73 10.47 -4.48
N PRO A 267 20.61 11.28 -3.86
CA PRO A 267 20.27 12.13 -2.71
C PRO A 267 19.18 13.15 -2.98
N GLY A 268 18.17 13.17 -2.11
CA GLY A 268 17.03 14.09 -2.20
C GLY A 268 15.97 13.71 -3.25
N ILE A 269 16.27 12.70 -4.09
CA ILE A 269 15.36 12.13 -5.08
C ILE A 269 14.74 10.84 -4.53
N GLN A 270 15.56 9.93 -4.00
CA GLN A 270 15.12 8.59 -3.59
C GLN A 270 15.17 8.35 -2.09
N THR A 271 15.26 9.43 -1.30
CA THR A 271 15.17 9.35 0.15
C THR A 271 13.77 8.89 0.55
N GLY A 272 13.71 7.75 1.26
CA GLY A 272 12.47 7.21 1.82
C GLY A 272 11.84 8.16 2.84
N VAL A 273 10.70 7.76 3.40
CA VAL A 273 9.94 8.61 4.31
C VAL A 273 10.73 8.89 5.61
N ALA A 274 11.17 7.85 6.31
CA ALA A 274 11.89 7.92 7.59
C ALA A 274 13.35 7.43 7.45
N PRO A 275 14.27 8.18 6.82
CA PRO A 275 15.62 7.72 6.48
C PRO A 275 16.52 7.44 7.69
N GLY A 276 16.19 7.97 8.87
CA GLY A 276 16.85 7.71 10.14
C GLY A 276 16.32 6.49 10.88
N ALA A 277 15.19 5.92 10.46
CA ALA A 277 14.65 4.71 11.06
C ALA A 277 15.52 3.48 10.72
N ALA A 278 15.56 2.54 11.66
CA ALA A 278 16.12 1.21 11.46
C ALA A 278 15.07 0.28 10.83
N LEU A 279 15.53 -0.82 10.24
CA LEU A 279 14.69 -1.83 9.59
C LEU A 279 14.84 -3.18 10.28
N VAL A 280 13.74 -3.92 10.33
CA VAL A 280 13.71 -5.34 10.68
C VAL A 280 13.11 -6.09 9.50
N GLY A 281 13.92 -6.89 8.82
CA GLY A 281 13.47 -7.68 7.66
C GLY A 281 12.93 -9.04 8.09
N VAL A 282 11.72 -9.38 7.65
CA VAL A 282 11.07 -10.66 7.92
C VAL A 282 10.65 -11.28 6.59
N LYS A 283 11.46 -12.19 6.06
CA LYS A 283 11.20 -12.87 4.79
C LYS A 283 10.18 -13.99 4.98
N VAL A 284 9.02 -13.83 4.36
CA VAL A 284 7.90 -14.80 4.39
C VAL A 284 7.48 -15.28 3.00
N LEU A 285 8.00 -14.64 1.94
CA LEU A 285 7.75 -15.00 0.54
C LEU A 285 9.03 -15.52 -0.13
N ASN A 286 8.89 -16.43 -1.08
CA ASN A 286 9.97 -17.05 -1.85
C ASN A 286 10.47 -16.12 -3.00
N SER A 287 11.32 -16.66 -3.89
CA SER A 287 11.88 -15.94 -5.03
C SER A 287 10.86 -15.60 -6.13
N ASP A 288 9.69 -16.23 -6.10
CA ASP A 288 8.58 -16.01 -7.04
C ASP A 288 7.52 -15.07 -6.44
N GLY A 289 7.77 -14.50 -5.25
CA GLY A 289 6.83 -13.62 -4.56
C GLY A 289 5.66 -14.35 -3.89
N GLU A 290 5.79 -15.66 -3.67
CA GLU A 290 4.73 -16.51 -3.13
C GLU A 290 5.06 -16.99 -1.70
N GLY A 291 4.03 -17.17 -0.88
CA GLY A 291 4.16 -17.72 0.46
C GLY A 291 2.90 -18.37 0.98
N THR A 292 3.06 -19.17 2.02
CA THR A 292 1.97 -19.89 2.70
C THR A 292 1.49 -19.13 3.93
N PHE A 293 0.23 -19.34 4.34
CA PHE A 293 -0.29 -18.75 5.57
C PHE A 293 0.54 -19.12 6.80
N ASN A 294 1.06 -20.36 6.88
CA ASN A 294 1.91 -20.78 8.00
C ASN A 294 3.24 -19.99 8.04
N GLN A 295 3.86 -19.70 6.90
CA GLN A 295 5.08 -18.88 6.85
C GLN A 295 4.81 -17.46 7.35
N ILE A 296 3.68 -16.88 6.96
CA ILE A 296 3.29 -15.52 7.36
C ILE A 296 2.94 -15.46 8.85
N SER A 297 2.15 -16.40 9.35
CA SER A 297 1.86 -16.54 10.79
C SER A 297 3.15 -16.61 11.59
N ARG A 298 4.08 -17.47 11.19
CA ARG A 298 5.36 -17.68 11.87
C ARG A 298 6.25 -16.43 11.81
N GLY A 299 6.26 -15.70 10.69
CA GLY A 299 6.95 -14.42 10.56
C GLY A 299 6.37 -13.35 11.50
N LEU A 300 5.04 -13.20 11.53
CA LEU A 300 4.35 -12.23 12.39
C LEU A 300 4.45 -12.57 13.88
N GLU A 301 4.41 -13.84 14.25
CA GLU A 301 4.70 -14.29 15.61
C GLU A 301 6.11 -13.91 16.04
N TRP A 302 7.10 -14.08 15.16
CA TRP A 302 8.46 -13.67 15.43
C TRP A 302 8.56 -12.15 15.61
N VAL A 303 7.86 -11.35 14.79
CA VAL A 303 7.74 -9.90 14.97
C VAL A 303 7.18 -9.58 16.35
N TYR A 304 6.03 -10.18 16.72
CA TYR A 304 5.39 -9.96 18.02
C TYR A 304 6.33 -10.27 19.19
N LYS A 305 7.06 -11.40 19.11
CA LYS A 305 8.04 -11.82 20.12
C LYS A 305 9.25 -10.90 20.22
N ASN A 306 9.57 -10.16 19.16
CA ASN A 306 10.75 -9.29 19.08
C ASN A 306 10.45 -7.79 19.06
N LEU A 307 9.19 -7.37 19.31
CA LEU A 307 8.81 -5.95 19.34
C LEU A 307 9.72 -5.12 20.27
N GLY A 308 9.99 -5.64 21.47
CA GLY A 308 10.89 -4.98 22.43
C GLY A 308 12.37 -5.11 22.07
N THR A 309 12.80 -6.26 21.52
CA THR A 309 14.21 -6.54 21.21
C THR A 309 14.80 -5.56 20.21
N TYR A 310 14.05 -5.28 19.13
CA TYR A 310 14.49 -4.39 18.06
C TYR A 310 13.82 -3.02 18.08
N ASN A 311 13.06 -2.70 19.13
CA ASN A 311 12.31 -1.44 19.24
C ASN A 311 11.35 -1.19 18.05
N ILE A 312 10.64 -2.25 17.62
CA ILE A 312 9.69 -2.20 16.50
C ILE A 312 8.50 -1.35 16.92
N LYS A 313 8.29 -0.22 16.23
CA LYS A 313 7.17 0.70 16.48
C LYS A 313 6.09 0.65 15.44
N VAL A 314 6.37 0.05 14.28
CA VAL A 314 5.40 -0.13 13.21
C VAL A 314 5.76 -1.35 12.37
N VAL A 315 4.74 -2.05 11.89
CA VAL A 315 4.88 -3.19 10.98
C VAL A 315 4.23 -2.83 9.64
N ASN A 316 4.90 -3.13 8.54
CA ASN A 316 4.38 -3.04 7.19
C ASN A 316 4.20 -4.45 6.61
N ILE A 317 3.03 -4.70 6.03
CA ILE A 317 2.67 -5.93 5.33
C ILE A 317 2.17 -5.54 3.93
N SER A 318 3.09 -5.49 2.96
CA SER A 318 2.77 -5.14 1.56
C SER A 318 2.40 -6.37 0.73
N ILE A 319 1.71 -7.34 1.34
CA ILE A 319 1.32 -8.62 0.73
C ILE A 319 -0.15 -8.89 1.02
N GLY A 320 -0.83 -9.63 0.15
CA GLY A 320 -2.28 -9.82 0.22
C GLY A 320 -2.76 -11.20 -0.22
N THR A 321 -4.04 -11.47 0.00
CA THR A 321 -4.71 -12.69 -0.46
C THR A 321 -6.19 -12.42 -0.65
N GLN A 322 -6.82 -13.13 -1.60
CA GLN A 322 -8.26 -13.16 -1.79
C GLN A 322 -8.93 -14.39 -1.13
N ALA A 323 -8.15 -15.19 -0.39
CA ALA A 323 -8.66 -16.35 0.33
C ALA A 323 -9.74 -15.97 1.37
N PRO A 324 -10.73 -16.83 1.65
CA PRO A 324 -11.79 -16.52 2.59
C PRO A 324 -11.24 -16.28 4.01
N TYR A 325 -11.96 -15.46 4.80
CA TYR A 325 -11.57 -15.14 6.19
C TYR A 325 -11.22 -16.36 7.04
N SER A 326 -11.95 -17.48 6.86
CA SER A 326 -11.71 -18.74 7.58
C SER A 326 -10.30 -19.30 7.41
N SER A 327 -9.59 -18.91 6.35
CA SER A 327 -8.22 -19.34 6.06
C SER A 327 -7.16 -18.45 6.71
N VAL A 328 -7.51 -17.22 7.11
CA VAL A 328 -6.56 -16.22 7.62
C VAL A 328 -6.85 -15.75 9.06
N THR A 329 -7.83 -16.35 9.74
CA THR A 329 -8.25 -15.98 11.10
C THR A 329 -7.07 -15.86 12.07
N GLU A 330 -6.11 -16.76 11.94
CA GLU A 330 -4.86 -16.81 12.68
C GLU A 330 -3.97 -15.59 12.45
N ILE A 331 -3.68 -15.27 11.19
CA ILE A 331 -2.88 -14.12 10.79
C ILE A 331 -3.52 -12.84 11.33
N ILE A 332 -4.83 -12.69 11.17
CA ILE A 332 -5.60 -11.55 11.71
C ILE A 332 -5.50 -11.48 13.23
N SER A 333 -5.56 -12.62 13.93
CA SER A 333 -5.38 -12.69 15.39
C SER A 333 -3.99 -12.17 15.81
N ILE A 334 -2.92 -12.59 15.12
CA ILE A 334 -1.56 -12.13 15.42
C ILE A 334 -1.39 -10.64 15.12
N ILE A 335 -1.94 -10.15 14.01
CA ILE A 335 -1.95 -8.70 13.69
C ILE A 335 -2.65 -7.92 14.81
N ASN A 336 -3.79 -8.40 15.30
CA ASN A 336 -4.49 -7.77 16.42
C ASN A 336 -3.67 -7.82 17.72
N LYS A 337 -2.94 -8.92 18.01
CA LYS A 337 -2.00 -8.98 19.14
C LYS A 337 -0.92 -7.89 19.04
N ILE A 338 -0.33 -7.68 17.86
CA ILE A 338 0.67 -6.62 17.61
C ILE A 338 0.06 -5.22 17.79
N LYS A 339 -1.13 -4.97 17.22
CA LYS A 339 -1.85 -3.69 17.38
C LYS A 339 -2.18 -3.39 18.84
N ASN A 340 -2.68 -4.38 19.58
CA ASN A 340 -3.00 -4.26 21.00
C ASN A 340 -1.75 -4.03 21.86
N ALA A 341 -0.56 -4.42 21.38
CA ALA A 341 0.72 -4.11 22.00
C ALA A 341 1.19 -2.65 21.76
N GLY A 342 0.39 -1.82 21.09
CA GLY A 342 0.68 -0.42 20.78
C GLY A 342 1.54 -0.23 19.53
N VAL A 343 1.60 -1.24 18.65
CA VAL A 343 2.37 -1.22 17.40
C VAL A 343 1.40 -1.30 16.23
N PRO A 344 1.11 -0.21 15.50
CA PRO A 344 0.25 -0.29 14.33
C PRO A 344 0.85 -1.20 13.25
N VAL A 345 -0.05 -1.83 12.51
CA VAL A 345 0.26 -2.70 11.38
C VAL A 345 -0.42 -2.13 10.16
N PHE A 346 0.33 -1.66 9.16
CA PHE A 346 -0.21 -1.18 7.89
C PHE A 346 -0.16 -2.30 6.86
N VAL A 347 -1.26 -2.46 6.13
CA VAL A 347 -1.44 -3.56 5.17
C VAL A 347 -1.83 -2.98 3.82
N ALA A 348 -1.26 -3.48 2.73
CA ALA A 348 -1.69 -3.12 1.38
C ALA A 348 -3.17 -3.49 1.15
N ALA A 349 -3.94 -2.59 0.51
CA ALA A 349 -5.36 -2.82 0.26
C ALA A 349 -5.65 -3.96 -0.74
N GLY A 350 -4.68 -4.31 -1.59
CA GLY A 350 -4.86 -5.20 -2.75
C GLY A 350 -4.80 -4.43 -4.06
N ASN A 351 -4.55 -5.12 -5.17
CA ASN A 351 -4.33 -4.50 -6.48
C ASN A 351 -5.31 -5.00 -7.56
N GLU A 352 -6.45 -5.54 -7.13
CA GLU A 352 -7.48 -6.12 -7.99
C GLU A 352 -8.62 -5.12 -8.25
N GLY A 353 -8.33 -3.82 -8.13
CA GLY A 353 -9.29 -2.73 -8.37
C GLY A 353 -9.88 -2.76 -9.78
N ASP A 354 -9.11 -3.14 -10.79
CA ASP A 354 -9.61 -3.26 -12.17
C ASP A 354 -10.58 -4.44 -12.38
N GLY A 355 -10.79 -5.27 -11.35
CA GLY A 355 -11.65 -6.43 -11.41
C GLY A 355 -10.96 -7.67 -11.99
N TYR A 356 -9.63 -7.66 -12.15
CA TYR A 356 -8.85 -8.79 -12.62
C TYR A 356 -7.88 -9.28 -11.54
N ASP A 357 -7.55 -10.58 -11.58
CA ASP A 357 -6.41 -11.13 -10.83
C ASP A 357 -5.11 -10.98 -11.62
N ASN A 358 -4.00 -11.38 -11.00
CA ASN A 358 -2.66 -11.36 -11.61
C ASN A 358 -2.55 -12.24 -12.87
N GLU A 359 -3.43 -13.24 -13.03
CA GLU A 359 -3.49 -14.07 -14.24
C GLU A 359 -4.37 -13.46 -15.35
N GLY A 360 -4.98 -12.30 -15.10
CA GLY A 360 -5.86 -11.61 -16.04
C GLY A 360 -7.25 -12.23 -16.13
N ASN A 361 -7.67 -13.03 -15.15
CA ASN A 361 -9.04 -13.52 -15.09
C ASN A 361 -9.94 -12.46 -14.47
N PHE A 362 -11.09 -12.23 -15.11
CA PHE A 362 -12.10 -11.36 -14.56
C PHE A 362 -12.72 -11.97 -13.29
N LEU A 363 -12.61 -11.25 -12.17
CA LEU A 363 -13.09 -11.65 -10.85
C LEU A 363 -14.61 -11.54 -10.70
N GLY A 364 -15.30 -10.97 -11.69
CA GLY A 364 -16.76 -10.79 -11.64
C GLY A 364 -17.22 -9.71 -10.66
N LYS A 365 -16.30 -8.86 -10.18
CA LYS A 365 -16.53 -7.84 -9.17
C LYS A 365 -15.63 -6.62 -9.42
N TYR A 366 -16.22 -5.42 -9.49
CA TYR A 366 -15.45 -4.17 -9.60
C TYR A 366 -15.25 -3.42 -8.27
N TYR A 367 -15.99 -3.78 -7.22
CA TYR A 367 -15.95 -3.07 -5.93
C TYR A 367 -15.52 -3.89 -4.73
N ASP A 368 -15.80 -5.19 -4.64
CA ASP A 368 -15.36 -5.98 -3.48
C ASP A 368 -14.04 -6.67 -3.80
N THR A 369 -12.98 -5.87 -3.90
CA THR A 369 -11.66 -6.32 -4.35
C THR A 369 -10.59 -6.13 -3.27
N LEU A 370 -10.91 -5.52 -2.11
CA LEU A 370 -10.01 -5.47 -0.95
C LEU A 370 -9.47 -6.87 -0.64
N SER A 371 -8.16 -6.93 -0.40
CA SER A 371 -7.51 -8.14 0.10
C SER A 371 -8.14 -8.54 1.44
N THR A 372 -8.15 -9.84 1.73
CA THR A 372 -8.71 -10.34 2.99
C THR A 372 -7.96 -9.77 4.19
N PHE A 373 -6.63 -9.58 4.11
CA PHE A 373 -5.91 -8.88 5.17
C PHE A 373 -6.42 -7.43 5.34
N ALA A 374 -6.64 -6.70 4.25
CA ALA A 374 -7.15 -5.35 4.31
C ALA A 374 -8.56 -5.27 4.94
N LYS A 375 -9.46 -6.19 4.59
CA LYS A 375 -10.83 -6.27 5.13
C LYS A 375 -10.88 -6.41 6.65
N TYR A 376 -9.91 -7.10 7.24
CA TYR A 376 -9.97 -7.53 8.65
C TYR A 376 -8.90 -6.93 9.57
N THR A 377 -8.05 -6.01 9.08
CA THR A 377 -6.99 -5.38 9.89
C THR A 377 -7.24 -3.92 10.24
N SER A 378 -8.28 -3.27 9.71
CA SER A 378 -8.70 -1.87 9.96
C SER A 378 -7.66 -0.76 9.72
N THR A 379 -6.48 -1.09 9.21
CA THR A 379 -5.37 -0.15 8.93
C THR A 379 -4.79 -0.40 7.53
N SER A 380 -5.65 -0.70 6.58
CA SER A 380 -5.29 -0.95 5.18
C SER A 380 -5.02 0.33 4.38
N VAL A 381 -4.12 0.27 3.42
CA VAL A 381 -3.68 1.43 2.64
C VAL A 381 -3.96 1.21 1.17
N GLY A 382 -4.85 2.02 0.60
CA GLY A 382 -5.10 2.07 -0.85
C GLY A 382 -4.11 2.99 -1.57
N SER A 383 -4.15 2.97 -2.90
CA SER A 383 -3.19 3.68 -3.75
C SER A 383 -3.82 4.84 -4.50
N VAL A 384 -3.18 6.01 -4.39
CA VAL A 384 -3.40 7.13 -5.30
C VAL A 384 -2.23 7.30 -6.25
N LYS A 385 -2.54 7.79 -7.45
CA LYS A 385 -1.57 8.28 -8.42
C LYS A 385 -1.53 9.80 -8.33
N ASP A 386 -0.33 10.39 -8.29
CA ASP A 386 -0.19 11.75 -8.77
C ASP A 386 0.11 11.66 -10.26
N PRO A 387 -0.70 12.23 -11.14
CA PRO A 387 -0.40 12.38 -12.56
C PRO A 387 0.73 13.40 -12.81
N TYR A 388 1.39 13.84 -11.73
CA TYR A 388 2.62 14.61 -11.56
C TYR A 388 2.69 16.06 -12.02
N GLU A 389 1.64 16.57 -12.62
CA GLU A 389 1.58 18.00 -12.96
C GLU A 389 0.19 18.59 -12.65
N GLY A 390 -0.69 17.83 -12.00
CA GLY A 390 -2.09 18.25 -11.82
C GLY A 390 -2.93 17.64 -10.70
N GLY A 391 -2.44 16.78 -9.78
CA GLY A 391 -3.24 16.39 -8.59
C GLY A 391 -3.64 14.91 -8.42
N TRP A 392 -3.86 14.48 -7.17
CA TRP A 392 -4.12 13.08 -6.79
C TRP A 392 -5.44 12.50 -7.35
N GLY A 393 -5.43 11.23 -7.73
CA GLY A 393 -6.63 10.42 -8.00
C GLY A 393 -6.41 8.96 -7.65
N LEU A 394 -7.48 8.18 -7.45
CA LEU A 394 -7.40 6.75 -7.16
C LEU A 394 -6.67 6.01 -8.30
N SER A 395 -5.72 5.14 -7.93
CA SER A 395 -5.07 4.27 -8.91
C SER A 395 -6.06 3.20 -9.36
N GLU A 396 -6.08 2.89 -10.66
CA GLU A 396 -7.07 1.95 -11.23
C GLU A 396 -7.00 0.57 -10.60
N PHE A 397 -5.78 0.09 -10.34
CA PHE A 397 -5.52 -1.17 -9.65
C PHE A 397 -5.89 -1.15 -8.17
N SER A 398 -6.02 0.02 -7.51
CA SER A 398 -6.21 0.05 -6.06
C SER A 398 -7.51 -0.67 -5.70
N SER A 399 -7.39 -1.75 -4.92
CA SER A 399 -8.56 -2.52 -4.50
C SER A 399 -9.55 -1.64 -3.72
N ARG A 400 -10.83 -1.90 -3.98
CA ARG A 400 -11.98 -1.15 -3.45
C ARG A 400 -12.75 -2.03 -2.47
N GLY A 401 -13.54 -1.38 -1.60
CA GLY A 401 -14.51 -2.07 -0.76
C GLY A 401 -15.96 -1.86 -1.22
N THR A 402 -16.90 -2.41 -0.45
CA THR A 402 -18.35 -2.33 -0.70
C THR A 402 -19.12 -1.93 0.55
N GLY A 403 -20.33 -1.39 0.36
CA GLY A 403 -21.20 -0.95 1.44
C GLY A 403 -20.52 0.09 2.33
N SER A 404 -20.23 -0.28 3.58
CA SER A 404 -19.55 0.57 4.56
C SER A 404 -18.09 0.19 4.80
N GLN A 405 -17.49 -0.63 3.93
CA GLN A 405 -16.12 -1.10 4.06
C GLN A 405 -15.26 -0.51 2.93
N GLY A 406 -14.07 -0.03 3.27
CA GLY A 406 -13.06 0.52 2.37
C GLY A 406 -11.65 0.36 2.96
N PRO A 407 -10.60 0.91 2.31
CA PRO A 407 -9.30 1.04 2.95
C PRO A 407 -9.39 1.94 4.19
N TYR A 408 -8.36 1.98 5.03
CA TYR A 408 -8.29 2.94 6.14
C TYR A 408 -7.94 4.33 5.64
N VAL A 409 -6.95 4.44 4.76
CA VAL A 409 -6.51 5.66 4.07
C VAL A 409 -5.97 5.29 2.70
N VAL A 410 -5.71 6.30 1.88
CA VAL A 410 -4.87 6.13 0.69
C VAL A 410 -3.55 6.89 0.83
N ALA A 411 -2.54 6.40 0.12
CA ALA A 411 -1.25 7.06 -0.02
C ALA A 411 -0.69 6.81 -1.44
N PRO A 412 0.34 7.55 -1.87
CA PRO A 412 0.89 7.40 -3.21
C PRO A 412 1.47 5.99 -3.42
N GLY A 413 1.04 5.31 -4.48
CA GLY A 413 1.49 3.94 -4.78
C GLY A 413 1.70 3.64 -6.25
N GLN A 414 1.32 4.57 -7.14
CA GLN A 414 1.57 4.42 -8.57
C GLN A 414 2.92 5.03 -8.96
N SER A 415 3.70 4.24 -9.68
CA SER A 415 4.97 4.51 -10.34
C SER A 415 6.04 4.96 -9.36
N ILE A 416 6.07 4.37 -8.16
CA ILE A 416 7.02 4.77 -7.12
C ILE A 416 8.40 4.21 -7.46
N ARG A 417 9.34 5.11 -7.75
CA ARG A 417 10.73 4.75 -8.04
C ARG A 417 11.52 4.57 -6.74
N ALA A 418 11.92 3.36 -6.39
CA ALA A 418 12.65 3.05 -5.16
C ALA A 418 13.78 2.04 -5.40
N ALA A 419 14.48 1.59 -4.35
CA ALA A 419 15.70 0.79 -4.47
C ALA A 419 15.41 -0.55 -5.19
N LYS A 420 16.30 -0.91 -6.12
CA LYS A 420 16.24 -2.18 -6.83
C LYS A 420 17.15 -3.20 -6.16
N ALA A 421 16.60 -4.34 -5.75
CA ALA A 421 17.36 -5.43 -5.14
C ALA A 421 18.43 -6.01 -6.07
N ASN A 422 19.43 -6.66 -5.48
CA ASN A 422 20.55 -7.28 -6.20
C ASN A 422 21.34 -6.29 -7.07
N SER A 423 21.25 -5.01 -6.72
CA SER A 423 21.97 -3.91 -7.32
C SER A 423 22.63 -3.10 -6.19
N LYS A 424 23.77 -2.46 -6.47
CA LYS A 424 24.41 -1.63 -5.45
C LYS A 424 23.72 -0.29 -5.25
N SER A 425 23.11 0.26 -6.29
CA SER A 425 22.60 1.63 -6.31
C SER A 425 21.61 1.90 -7.45
N GLU A 426 21.02 0.85 -8.05
CA GLU A 426 20.01 1.05 -9.09
C GLU A 426 18.62 1.20 -8.45
N TYR A 427 17.71 1.79 -9.20
CA TYR A 427 16.35 2.04 -8.77
C TYR A 427 15.39 1.60 -9.86
N GLU A 428 14.21 1.14 -9.45
CA GLU A 428 13.12 0.74 -10.34
C GLU A 428 11.78 1.32 -9.89
N SER A 429 10.86 1.47 -10.83
CA SER A 429 9.52 2.00 -10.58
C SER A 429 8.54 0.84 -10.51
N LEU A 430 7.77 0.77 -9.42
CA LEU A 430 6.69 -0.20 -9.24
C LEU A 430 5.37 0.52 -8.99
N ASP A 431 4.28 -0.13 -9.39
CA ASP A 431 2.90 0.29 -9.14
C ASP A 431 2.25 -0.70 -8.17
N GLY A 432 1.70 -0.22 -7.05
CA GLY A 432 0.97 -1.07 -6.13
C GLY A 432 0.57 -0.38 -4.84
N THR A 433 -0.51 -0.86 -4.21
CA THR A 433 -0.83 -0.55 -2.81
C THR A 433 0.29 -1.01 -1.86
N SER A 434 1.11 -1.96 -2.33
CA SER A 434 2.39 -2.36 -1.75
C SER A 434 3.39 -1.21 -1.58
N MET A 435 3.35 -0.20 -2.44
CA MET A 435 4.19 1.01 -2.35
C MET A 435 3.54 2.11 -1.49
N SER A 436 2.20 2.14 -1.42
CA SER A 436 1.45 3.06 -0.55
C SER A 436 1.60 2.73 0.93
N SER A 437 1.48 1.46 1.30
CA SER A 437 1.57 0.98 2.69
C SER A 437 2.87 1.43 3.42
N PRO A 438 4.07 1.25 2.85
CA PRO A 438 5.31 1.67 3.50
C PRO A 438 5.45 3.19 3.64
N MET A 439 4.75 3.99 2.82
CA MET A 439 4.70 5.44 3.03
C MET A 439 4.01 5.79 4.35
N VAL A 440 2.86 5.16 4.63
CA VAL A 440 2.12 5.40 5.88
C VAL A 440 2.91 4.85 7.08
N ALA A 441 3.55 3.69 6.94
CA ALA A 441 4.42 3.14 7.97
C ALA A 441 5.60 4.08 8.30
N GLY A 442 6.24 4.65 7.28
CA GLY A 442 7.29 5.65 7.46
C GLY A 442 6.78 6.96 8.09
N ILE A 443 5.58 7.43 7.72
CA ILE A 443 4.98 8.63 8.33
C ILE A 443 4.76 8.38 9.82
N PHE A 444 4.27 7.19 10.20
CA PHE A 444 4.14 6.81 11.60
C PHE A 444 5.47 6.86 12.34
N ALA A 445 6.55 6.35 11.74
CA ALA A 445 7.87 6.40 12.36
C ALA A 445 8.34 7.84 12.63
N LEU A 446 8.10 8.77 11.71
CA LEU A 446 8.37 10.20 11.92
C LEU A 446 7.46 10.83 12.97
N MET A 447 6.18 10.44 13.04
CA MET A 447 5.27 10.89 14.10
C MET A 447 5.71 10.39 15.47
N TYR A 448 6.20 9.15 15.56
CA TYR A 448 6.73 8.59 16.79
C TYR A 448 7.97 9.37 17.26
N ASP A 449 8.93 9.60 16.36
CA ASP A 449 10.12 10.42 16.62
C ASP A 449 9.75 11.84 17.09
N ALA A 450 8.82 12.50 16.38
CA ALA A 450 8.30 13.80 16.75
C ALA A 450 7.74 13.84 18.18
N ALA A 451 6.86 12.89 18.53
CA ALA A 451 6.27 12.80 19.86
C ALA A 451 7.32 12.46 20.94
N TYR A 452 8.23 11.53 20.64
CA TYR A 452 9.32 11.12 21.52
C TYR A 452 10.22 12.29 21.88
N SER A 453 10.62 13.11 20.90
CA SER A 453 11.48 14.28 21.10
C SER A 453 10.89 15.34 22.04
N LYS A 454 9.56 15.37 22.18
CA LYS A 454 8.83 16.27 23.08
C LYS A 454 8.65 15.69 24.48
N GLY A 455 8.89 14.40 24.68
CA GLY A 455 8.56 13.69 25.92
C GLY A 455 7.07 13.77 26.25
N GLU A 456 6.22 13.88 25.22
CA GLU A 456 4.81 14.21 25.37
C GLU A 456 3.91 13.38 24.43
N SER A 457 2.63 13.36 24.81
CA SER A 457 1.51 12.58 24.27
C SER A 457 1.58 11.07 24.48
N SER A 458 0.56 10.46 25.10
CA SER A 458 0.40 9.00 25.07
C SER A 458 -0.19 8.52 23.75
N THR A 459 -0.70 9.43 22.91
CA THR A 459 -1.52 9.13 21.73
C THR A 459 -1.07 9.93 20.52
N ILE A 460 -1.11 9.38 19.32
CA ILE A 460 -0.92 10.12 18.07
C ILE A 460 -2.06 9.82 17.10
N SER A 461 -2.47 10.79 16.31
CA SER A 461 -3.49 10.64 15.29
C SER A 461 -2.97 11.13 13.95
N PHE A 462 -3.25 10.35 12.90
CA PHE A 462 -3.02 10.81 11.54
C PHE A 462 -4.00 11.91 11.16
N SER A 463 -3.58 12.73 10.21
CA SER A 463 -4.44 13.67 9.49
C SER A 463 -4.59 13.17 8.05
N ALA A 464 -5.81 13.17 7.53
CA ALA A 464 -6.10 12.83 6.14
C ALA A 464 -6.92 13.93 5.48
N PHE A 465 -6.81 14.02 4.16
CA PHE A 465 -7.62 14.89 3.32
C PHE A 465 -8.75 14.06 2.71
N ASP A 466 -9.98 14.37 3.10
CA ASP A 466 -11.19 13.70 2.66
C ASP A 466 -11.36 13.80 1.14
N MET A 467 -11.26 12.65 0.46
CA MET A 467 -11.37 12.47 -0.99
C MET A 467 -12.58 11.60 -1.29
N GLY A 468 -13.15 11.71 -2.49
CA GLY A 468 -14.35 10.96 -2.83
C GLY A 468 -15.62 11.51 -2.15
N GLN A 469 -16.43 10.60 -1.62
CA GLN A 469 -17.67 10.95 -0.93
C GLN A 469 -17.37 11.69 0.38
N GLU A 470 -18.36 12.36 0.99
CA GLU A 470 -18.11 13.07 2.25
C GLU A 470 -17.90 12.09 3.40
N GLY A 471 -16.73 12.17 4.04
CA GLY A 471 -16.35 11.31 5.16
C GLY A 471 -15.83 9.94 4.71
N TYR A 472 -15.84 8.97 5.63
CA TYR A 472 -15.30 7.65 5.32
C TYR A 472 -16.06 6.97 4.18
N ASP A 473 -15.33 6.53 3.15
CA ASP A 473 -15.91 5.82 2.01
C ASP A 473 -15.16 4.54 1.63
N LYS A 474 -15.76 3.78 0.70
CA LYS A 474 -15.28 2.46 0.27
C LYS A 474 -14.09 2.49 -0.70
N LEU A 475 -13.73 3.67 -1.20
CA LEU A 475 -12.70 3.87 -2.22
C LEU A 475 -11.42 4.46 -1.61
N TYR A 476 -11.57 5.56 -0.88
CA TYR A 476 -10.49 6.31 -0.27
C TYR A 476 -10.36 6.09 1.25
N GLY A 477 -11.33 5.41 1.87
CA GLY A 477 -11.34 5.27 3.33
C GLY A 477 -11.54 6.63 3.98
N ASN A 478 -10.64 7.03 4.89
CA ASN A 478 -10.65 8.37 5.47
C ASN A 478 -9.98 9.44 4.60
N GLY A 479 -9.62 9.11 3.36
CA GLY A 479 -8.97 10.03 2.43
C GLY A 479 -7.46 9.87 2.33
N ASN A 480 -6.82 10.81 1.64
CA ASN A 480 -5.38 10.78 1.37
C ASN A 480 -4.57 11.28 2.57
N ILE A 481 -3.53 10.54 2.94
CA ILE A 481 -2.73 10.87 4.11
C ILE A 481 -2.01 12.22 3.98
N LEU A 482 -2.10 13.06 5.01
CA LEU A 482 -1.41 14.34 5.09
C LEU A 482 -0.17 14.21 5.97
N GLY A 483 0.98 13.90 5.35
CA GLY A 483 2.24 13.67 6.05
C GLY A 483 2.68 14.85 6.93
N TYR A 484 2.69 16.08 6.39
CA TYR A 484 3.10 17.26 7.15
C TYR A 484 2.20 17.53 8.36
N GLU A 485 0.88 17.52 8.17
CA GLU A 485 -0.09 17.78 9.24
C GLU A 485 -0.02 16.71 10.32
N SER A 486 0.10 15.43 9.94
CA SER A 486 0.24 14.31 10.89
C SER A 486 1.49 14.44 11.76
N ILE A 487 2.65 14.72 11.14
CA ILE A 487 3.93 14.88 11.86
C ILE A 487 3.92 16.16 12.70
N LYS A 488 3.39 17.27 12.19
CA LYS A 488 3.24 18.53 12.93
C LYS A 488 2.41 18.34 14.19
N ASN A 489 1.27 17.65 14.07
CA ASN A 489 0.38 17.40 15.20
C ASN A 489 1.07 16.53 16.25
N ALA A 490 1.79 15.48 15.84
CA ALA A 490 2.61 14.67 16.74
C ALA A 490 3.73 15.48 17.42
N ALA A 491 4.36 16.40 16.69
CA ALA A 491 5.39 17.30 17.22
C ALA A 491 4.83 18.43 18.10
N GLN A 492 3.51 18.59 18.17
CA GLN A 492 2.83 19.79 18.70
C GLN A 492 3.41 21.09 18.13
N GLY A 493 3.78 21.02 16.85
CA GLY A 493 4.45 22.09 16.14
C GLY A 493 3.51 23.16 15.61
N SER A 494 4.09 24.26 15.15
CA SER A 494 3.39 25.26 14.34
C SER A 494 3.98 25.28 12.93
N GLY A 495 3.20 25.81 11.98
CA GLY A 495 3.55 25.84 10.57
C GLY A 495 2.42 25.32 9.71
N SER A 496 2.59 25.48 8.40
CA SER A 496 1.69 24.97 7.38
C SER A 496 2.51 24.40 6.23
N PHE A 497 1.84 23.53 5.48
CA PHE A 497 2.30 23.06 4.19
C PHE A 497 1.12 23.18 3.23
N ASP A 498 1.34 23.92 2.15
CA ASP A 498 0.41 24.06 1.05
C ASP A 498 1.10 23.44 -0.16
N ASN A 499 0.44 22.47 -0.80
CA ASN A 499 0.94 21.84 -2.01
C ASN A 499 0.50 22.59 -3.29
N TYR A 500 -0.11 23.77 -3.13
CA TYR A 500 -0.54 24.72 -4.15
C TYR A 500 -1.62 24.18 -5.11
N ARG A 501 -2.26 23.06 -4.76
CA ARG A 501 -3.26 22.40 -5.59
C ARG A 501 -4.66 22.73 -5.11
N THR A 502 -5.48 23.19 -6.04
CA THR A 502 -6.92 23.25 -5.84
C THR A 502 -7.49 21.83 -5.97
N TYR A 503 -8.43 21.51 -5.08
CA TYR A 503 -9.27 20.32 -5.16
C TYR A 503 -10.73 20.76 -5.19
N ILE A 504 -11.45 20.34 -6.22
CA ILE A 504 -12.89 20.54 -6.38
C ILE A 504 -13.51 19.15 -6.46
N ARG A 505 -14.56 18.91 -5.66
CA ARG A 505 -15.30 17.64 -5.70
C ARG A 505 -16.80 17.83 -5.85
N VAL A 506 -17.43 16.86 -6.49
CA VAL A 506 -18.88 16.64 -6.50
C VAL A 506 -19.13 15.27 -5.87
N PRO A 507 -19.39 15.20 -4.55
CA PRO A 507 -19.43 13.91 -3.82
C PRO A 507 -20.71 13.10 -4.03
N ASP A 508 -21.82 13.73 -4.44
CA ASP A 508 -23.15 13.11 -4.56
C ASP A 508 -23.79 13.40 -5.93
N GLY A 509 -23.03 13.14 -7.00
CA GLY A 509 -23.53 13.26 -8.37
C GLY A 509 -24.56 12.18 -8.69
N TYR A 510 -25.57 12.52 -9.50
CA TYR A 510 -26.50 11.54 -10.08
C TYR A 510 -26.89 11.97 -11.48
N VAL A 511 -26.65 11.09 -12.45
CA VAL A 511 -27.01 11.29 -13.86
C VAL A 511 -28.03 10.25 -14.30
N GLN A 512 -29.00 10.67 -15.11
CA GLN A 512 -29.98 9.77 -15.72
C GLN A 512 -29.47 9.21 -17.05
N ALA A 513 -29.85 7.98 -17.36
CA ALA A 513 -29.58 7.35 -18.65
C ALA A 513 -30.00 8.25 -19.84
N GLY A 514 -29.13 8.33 -20.83
CA GLY A 514 -29.24 9.21 -22.00
C GLY A 514 -29.17 10.71 -21.66
N SER A 515 -28.66 11.10 -20.49
CA SER A 515 -28.52 12.49 -20.05
C SER A 515 -27.09 12.80 -19.63
N ILE A 516 -26.72 14.09 -19.66
CA ILE A 516 -25.39 14.55 -19.28
C ILE A 516 -25.48 15.62 -18.20
N ASP A 517 -24.75 15.41 -17.10
CA ASP A 517 -24.53 16.44 -16.10
C ASP A 517 -23.30 17.26 -16.49
N LEU A 518 -23.47 18.57 -16.65
CA LEU A 518 -22.44 19.46 -17.17
C LEU A 518 -21.97 20.46 -16.11
N TYR A 519 -20.66 20.48 -15.88
CA TYR A 519 -19.95 21.34 -14.93
C TYR A 519 -19.01 22.31 -15.67
N GLU A 520 -18.73 23.46 -15.07
CA GLU A 520 -17.83 24.48 -15.63
C GLU A 520 -16.68 24.78 -14.67
N ILE A 521 -15.45 24.65 -15.14
CA ILE A 521 -14.26 25.13 -14.43
C ILE A 521 -13.53 26.18 -15.26
N TYR A 522 -12.86 27.10 -14.57
CA TYR A 522 -11.97 28.06 -15.20
C TYR A 522 -10.51 27.73 -14.88
N GLN A 523 -9.70 27.57 -15.93
CA GLN A 523 -8.26 27.41 -15.84
C GLN A 523 -7.57 28.77 -16.07
N ASP A 524 -6.79 29.24 -15.08
CA ASP A 524 -6.17 30.57 -15.13
C ASP A 524 -4.77 30.60 -15.79
N THR A 525 -4.10 29.44 -15.89
CA THR A 525 -2.74 29.30 -16.43
C THR A 525 -2.63 28.23 -17.51
N THR A 526 -1.59 28.31 -18.33
CA THR A 526 -1.27 27.30 -19.36
C THR A 526 -0.11 26.38 -18.99
N THR A 527 0.44 26.53 -17.79
CA THR A 527 1.65 25.82 -17.34
C THR A 527 1.40 24.90 -16.14
N ALA A 528 0.15 24.72 -15.76
CA ALA A 528 -0.22 23.81 -14.69
C ALA A 528 -1.30 22.88 -15.18
N ASP A 529 -1.12 21.61 -14.92
CA ASP A 529 -2.02 20.59 -15.40
C ASP A 529 -3.13 20.40 -14.37
N PHE A 530 -4.18 19.73 -14.80
CA PHE A 530 -5.26 19.33 -13.93
C PHE A 530 -5.75 17.95 -14.33
N ASN A 531 -6.28 17.23 -13.36
CA ASN A 531 -6.83 15.90 -13.53
C ASN A 531 -8.30 15.87 -13.18
N LEU A 532 -9.02 15.02 -13.90
CA LEU A 532 -10.39 14.66 -13.65
C LEU A 532 -10.42 13.19 -13.26
N THR A 533 -11.17 12.85 -12.23
CA THR A 533 -11.44 11.47 -11.85
C THR A 533 -12.94 11.36 -11.62
N LEU A 534 -13.60 10.63 -12.50
CA LEU A 534 -14.97 10.19 -12.32
C LEU A 534 -14.91 8.84 -11.59
N LEU A 535 -15.56 8.77 -10.44
CA LEU A 535 -15.76 7.54 -9.71
C LEU A 535 -17.24 7.22 -9.81
N ILE A 536 -17.57 6.12 -10.46
CA ILE A 536 -18.90 5.55 -10.32
C ILE A 536 -18.97 5.09 -8.85
N THR A 537 -20.10 5.29 -8.19
CA THR A 537 -20.25 4.92 -6.76
C THR A 537 -21.28 3.81 -6.55
N ASP A 538 -22.10 3.54 -7.57
CA ASP A 538 -22.99 2.41 -7.56
C ASP A 538 -22.21 1.10 -7.83
N GLU A 539 -22.47 0.09 -7.00
CA GLU A 539 -21.70 -1.16 -6.98
C GLU A 539 -22.16 -2.19 -8.01
N ASN A 540 -23.10 -1.82 -8.87
CA ASN A 540 -23.71 -2.66 -9.90
C ASN A 540 -23.09 -2.47 -11.29
N MET A 541 -21.92 -1.83 -11.37
CA MET A 541 -21.10 -1.78 -12.59
C MET A 541 -21.74 -0.96 -13.71
N GLU A 542 -22.44 0.11 -13.36
CA GLU A 542 -23.08 1.01 -14.33
C GLU A 542 -22.03 1.68 -15.22
N ASN A 543 -22.37 1.89 -16.48
CA ASN A 543 -21.47 2.52 -17.45
C ASN A 543 -21.73 4.03 -17.54
N LEU A 544 -20.82 4.82 -16.96
CA LEU A 544 -20.81 6.28 -17.08
C LEU A 544 -19.55 6.74 -17.81
N ASP A 545 -19.72 7.64 -18.77
CA ASP A 545 -18.59 8.24 -19.48
C ASP A 545 -18.30 9.66 -18.96
N LEU A 546 -17.03 10.02 -18.98
CA LEU A 546 -16.50 11.33 -18.69
C LEU A 546 -16.15 12.03 -20.00
N ALA A 547 -16.72 13.21 -20.20
CA ALA A 547 -16.48 14.05 -21.36
C ALA A 547 -15.85 15.39 -20.95
N ILE A 548 -14.95 15.93 -21.77
CA ILE A 548 -14.39 17.27 -21.56
C ILE A 548 -14.40 18.08 -22.86
N TRP A 549 -14.82 19.34 -22.77
CA TRP A 549 -14.72 20.34 -23.83
C TRP A 549 -13.72 21.43 -23.46
N GLU A 550 -12.80 21.73 -24.37
CA GLU A 550 -11.81 22.78 -24.18
C GLU A 550 -12.38 24.21 -24.31
N PRO A 551 -11.66 25.24 -23.82
CA PRO A 551 -12.04 26.63 -24.01
C PRO A 551 -12.35 27.02 -25.46
N GLY A 552 -13.57 27.49 -25.67
CA GLY A 552 -14.09 27.93 -26.97
C GLY A 552 -15.01 26.93 -27.66
N ALA A 553 -15.10 25.68 -27.18
CA ALA A 553 -16.10 24.71 -27.63
C ALA A 553 -17.46 24.96 -26.95
N ASP A 554 -18.56 24.61 -27.63
CA ASP A 554 -19.93 24.76 -27.14
C ASP A 554 -20.62 23.37 -27.01
N PRO A 555 -20.74 22.82 -25.78
CA PRO A 555 -21.37 21.52 -25.57
C PRO A 555 -22.86 21.51 -25.92
N TYR A 556 -23.53 22.67 -25.98
CA TYR A 556 -24.96 22.77 -26.31
C TYR A 556 -25.24 22.72 -27.81
N GLN A 557 -24.23 22.92 -28.64
CA GLN A 557 -24.35 22.85 -30.10
C GLN A 557 -23.84 21.52 -30.68
N GLY A 558 -23.38 20.61 -29.81
CA GLY A 558 -22.74 19.36 -30.22
C GLY A 558 -21.48 19.61 -31.05
N ASP A 559 -20.79 20.74 -30.86
CA ASP A 559 -19.59 21.10 -31.61
C ASP A 559 -18.42 20.19 -31.17
N PRO A 560 -17.92 19.32 -32.07
CA PRO A 560 -16.93 18.31 -31.71
C PRO A 560 -15.47 18.79 -31.83
N SER A 561 -15.21 20.09 -32.02
CA SER A 561 -13.90 20.56 -32.47
C SER A 561 -12.72 20.27 -31.51
N THR A 562 -12.99 19.97 -30.24
CA THR A 562 -12.09 19.28 -29.29
C THR A 562 -12.88 18.72 -28.11
N TYR A 563 -13.41 17.50 -28.23
CA TYR A 563 -13.93 16.72 -27.10
C TYR A 563 -13.11 15.45 -26.92
N TYR A 564 -12.93 15.04 -25.65
CA TYR A 564 -12.40 13.72 -25.31
C TYR A 564 -13.44 13.00 -24.47
N ILE A 565 -13.71 11.75 -24.84
CA ILE A 565 -14.51 10.82 -24.06
C ILE A 565 -13.62 9.62 -23.75
N HIS A 566 -13.66 9.21 -22.50
CA HIS A 566 -13.14 7.91 -22.10
C HIS A 566 -14.36 6.99 -22.13
N ASP A 567 -14.33 5.99 -22.99
CA ASP A 567 -15.34 4.94 -23.01
C ASP A 567 -14.70 3.76 -22.27
N ASN A 568 -14.94 3.63 -20.97
CA ASN A 568 -14.48 2.46 -20.23
C ASN A 568 -15.65 1.65 -19.68
N THR A 569 -16.07 0.64 -20.44
CA THR A 569 -17.17 -0.24 -20.07
C THR A 569 -16.85 -1.17 -18.89
N ASP A 570 -15.58 -1.23 -18.49
CA ASP A 570 -15.06 -2.30 -17.65
C ASP A 570 -14.43 -1.79 -16.34
N LEU A 571 -14.48 -0.49 -16.04
CA LEU A 571 -14.00 0.06 -14.76
C LEU A 571 -15.06 0.93 -14.09
N PRO A 572 -15.21 0.87 -12.76
CA PRO A 572 -16.10 1.78 -12.02
C PRO A 572 -15.44 3.17 -11.82
N GLN A 573 -14.53 3.55 -12.70
CA GLN A 573 -13.87 4.85 -12.69
C GLN A 573 -13.36 5.22 -14.08
N GLU A 574 -13.28 6.52 -14.31
CA GLU A 574 -12.63 7.10 -15.48
C GLU A 574 -11.72 8.24 -15.06
N SER A 575 -10.60 8.42 -15.74
CA SER A 575 -9.70 9.52 -15.42
C SER A 575 -9.14 10.20 -16.66
N PHE A 576 -9.04 11.52 -16.59
CA PHE A 576 -8.40 12.35 -17.61
C PHE A 576 -7.31 13.21 -16.99
N SER A 577 -6.19 13.32 -17.68
CA SER A 577 -5.12 14.26 -17.35
C SER A 577 -4.95 15.26 -18.49
N ILE A 578 -5.14 16.55 -18.20
CA ILE A 578 -4.95 17.62 -19.19
C ILE A 578 -3.62 18.32 -18.93
N LYS A 579 -2.66 18.08 -19.84
CA LYS A 579 -1.31 18.63 -19.80
C LYS A 579 -1.25 19.96 -20.54
N SER A 580 -0.61 20.99 -19.96
CA SER A 580 -0.46 22.34 -20.51
C SER A 580 -1.78 22.94 -21.05
N PRO A 581 -2.80 23.14 -20.19
CA PRO A 581 -4.14 23.50 -20.62
C PRO A 581 -4.22 24.88 -21.26
N LYS A 582 -5.32 25.14 -21.99
CA LYS A 582 -5.66 26.48 -22.49
C LYS A 582 -6.28 27.29 -21.36
N LYS A 583 -5.97 28.58 -21.30
CA LYS A 583 -6.67 29.51 -20.40
C LYS A 583 -8.12 29.66 -20.85
N GLY A 584 -9.07 29.47 -19.95
CA GLY A 584 -10.50 29.67 -20.22
C GLY A 584 -11.41 28.70 -19.50
N VAL A 585 -12.67 28.66 -19.95
CA VAL A 585 -13.70 27.78 -19.38
C VAL A 585 -13.63 26.42 -20.04
N TYR A 586 -13.42 25.38 -19.25
CA TYR A 586 -13.63 23.99 -19.65
C TYR A 586 -15.02 23.55 -19.21
N TYR A 587 -15.68 22.76 -20.05
CA TYR A 587 -16.90 22.05 -19.66
C TYR A 587 -16.56 20.59 -19.38
N ILE A 588 -17.07 20.07 -18.27
CA ILE A 588 -16.88 18.67 -17.85
C ILE A 588 -18.25 18.02 -17.80
N GLY A 589 -18.43 16.96 -18.58
CA GLY A 589 -19.67 16.22 -18.68
C GLY A 589 -19.54 14.85 -18.05
N VAL A 590 -20.52 14.46 -17.23
CA VAL A 590 -20.71 13.07 -16.80
C VAL A 590 -21.93 12.55 -17.52
N PHE A 591 -21.76 11.55 -18.37
CA PHE A 591 -22.77 11.04 -19.28
C PHE A 591 -23.24 9.64 -18.85
N GLY A 592 -24.52 9.51 -18.54
CA GLY A 592 -25.14 8.19 -18.37
C GLY A 592 -25.48 7.63 -19.74
N VAL A 593 -24.62 6.78 -20.31
CA VAL A 593 -24.77 6.27 -21.69
C VAL A 593 -26.06 5.46 -21.82
N ASP A 594 -26.06 4.33 -21.12
CA ASP A 594 -27.17 3.38 -21.08
C ASP A 594 -27.79 3.33 -19.67
N ASP A 595 -27.04 3.74 -18.66
CA ASP A 595 -27.38 3.57 -17.26
C ASP A 595 -27.59 4.91 -16.52
N SER A 596 -28.34 4.84 -15.42
CA SER A 596 -28.45 5.95 -14.48
C SER A 596 -27.66 5.59 -13.24
N ALA A 597 -26.72 6.42 -12.81
CA ALA A 597 -25.88 6.08 -11.67
C ALA A 597 -25.48 7.28 -10.81
N ASN A 598 -25.17 6.97 -9.56
CA ASN A 598 -24.51 7.87 -8.63
C ASN A 598 -23.01 7.88 -8.90
N TYR A 599 -22.41 9.05 -8.79
CA TYR A 599 -20.98 9.24 -9.03
C TYR A 599 -20.37 10.30 -8.12
N THR A 600 -19.06 10.21 -7.97
CA THR A 600 -18.22 11.29 -7.48
C THR A 600 -17.37 11.82 -8.62
N LEU A 601 -17.31 13.15 -8.80
CA LEU A 601 -16.39 13.79 -9.74
C LEU A 601 -15.35 14.57 -8.95
N GLU A 602 -14.08 14.26 -9.17
CA GLU A 602 -12.94 14.93 -8.57
C GLU A 602 -12.17 15.69 -9.64
N ILE A 603 -11.81 16.92 -9.32
CA ILE A 603 -11.01 17.80 -10.16
C ILE A 603 -9.86 18.29 -9.30
N THR A 604 -8.65 17.91 -9.66
CA THR A 604 -7.45 18.39 -9.00
C THR A 604 -6.60 19.17 -9.98
N GLY A 605 -5.86 20.18 -9.54
CA GLY A 605 -4.97 20.97 -10.42
C GLY A 605 -4.50 22.24 -9.76
N ASN A 606 -3.54 22.95 -10.38
CA ASN A 606 -3.18 24.29 -9.91
C ASN A 606 -3.95 25.37 -10.68
N GLU A 607 -4.36 26.42 -9.97
CA GLU A 607 -5.04 27.59 -10.55
C GLU A 607 -6.34 27.27 -11.34
N ILE A 608 -7.02 26.20 -10.94
CA ILE A 608 -8.41 25.91 -11.33
C ILE A 608 -9.38 26.51 -10.31
N LYS A 609 -10.56 26.92 -10.76
CA LYS A 609 -11.67 27.37 -9.90
C LYS A 609 -13.04 27.06 -10.52
N PRO A 610 -14.10 26.89 -9.71
CA PRO A 610 -15.47 26.90 -10.22
C PRO A 610 -15.78 28.16 -11.04
N ASN A 611 -16.48 28.03 -12.17
CA ASN A 611 -16.87 29.16 -13.03
C ASN A 611 -18.33 29.58 -12.84
#